data_AF-A0AA47A9I5-F1
#
_entry.id   AF-A0AA47A9I5-F1
#
_cell.length_a   1.000
_cell.length_b   1.000
_cell.length_c   1.000
_cell.angle_alpha   90.00
_cell.angle_beta   90.00
_cell.angle_gamma   90.00
#
_symmetry.space_group_name_H-M   'P 1'
#
loop_
_entity.id
_entity.type
_entity.pdbx_description
1 polymer ?
#
loop_
_entity_poly.entity_id
_entity_poly.type
_entity_poly.pdbx_seq_one_letter_code
_entity_poly.pdbx_strand_id
1 'polypeptide(L)'
;MSEEGFTPPNPSRERAHREYAGLFRIAERHGNTPEQRARQSHPEMLDPLGAIRLVAALAGGVHSPGPGEPEVDDADVIAALGLVPKARAEMDQLEALILRIARERGMTWQEIAFGLGLGSTQAARQRYERLVKRVDA
;
A
#
# COMPACT_ATOMS: atom_id res chain seq x y z
N MET A 1 -20.34 36.73 24.00
CA MET A 1 -20.49 35.30 23.67
C MET A 1 -19.56 35.03 22.52
N SER A 2 -18.41 34.43 22.80
CA SER A 2 -17.39 34.18 21.78
C SER A 2 -17.90 33.07 20.87
N GLU A 3 -18.07 33.37 19.59
CA GLU A 3 -18.28 32.34 18.56
C GLU A 3 -16.98 31.52 18.47
N GLU A 4 -16.93 30.39 19.15
CA GLU A 4 -15.93 29.36 18.88
C GLU A 4 -16.17 28.87 17.45
N GLY A 5 -15.42 29.45 16.51
CA GLY A 5 -15.46 29.09 15.11
C GLY A 5 -15.14 27.60 14.95
N PHE A 6 -16.10 26.84 14.42
CA PHE A 6 -15.86 25.48 13.96
C PHE A 6 -14.71 25.51 12.96
N THR A 7 -13.55 24.99 13.37
CA THR A 7 -12.43 24.77 12.45
C THR A 7 -12.65 23.39 11.83
N PRO A 8 -13.00 23.31 10.53
CA PRO A 8 -13.20 22.03 9.89
C PRO A 8 -11.87 21.25 9.95
N PRO A 9 -11.92 19.95 10.27
CA PRO A 9 -10.71 19.15 10.37
C PRO A 9 -9.98 19.13 9.03
N ASN A 10 -8.65 19.21 9.08
CA ASN A 10 -7.80 19.20 7.89
C ASN A 10 -7.88 17.81 7.21
N PRO A 11 -8.41 17.71 5.98
CA PRO A 11 -8.63 16.42 5.32
C PRO A 11 -7.34 15.60 5.12
N SER A 12 -6.19 16.26 4.93
CA SER A 12 -4.90 15.59 4.80
C SER A 12 -4.43 14.97 6.12
N ARG A 13 -4.68 15.66 7.24
CA ARG A 13 -4.35 15.15 8.58
C ARG A 13 -5.25 13.97 8.96
N GLU A 14 -6.54 14.04 8.67
CA GLU A 14 -7.47 12.93 8.90
C GLU A 14 -7.10 11.69 8.08
N ARG A 15 -6.66 11.89 6.83
CA ARG A 15 -6.16 10.81 5.97
C ARG A 15 -4.94 10.13 6.59
N ALA A 16 -3.92 10.91 6.95
CA ALA A 16 -2.72 10.39 7.59
C ALA A 16 -3.04 9.63 8.89
N HIS A 17 -3.90 10.18 9.75
CA HIS A 17 -4.32 9.49 10.97
C HIS A 17 -4.98 8.13 10.68
N ARG A 18 -5.81 8.04 9.64
CA ARG A 18 -6.47 6.78 9.25
C ARG A 18 -5.46 5.76 8.73
N GLU A 19 -4.48 6.19 7.95
CA GLU A 19 -3.39 5.34 7.46
C GLU A 19 -2.60 4.77 8.63
N TYR A 20 -2.16 5.60 9.57
CA TYR A 20 -1.45 5.14 10.77
C TYR A 20 -2.29 4.23 11.66
N ALA A 21 -3.57 4.57 11.88
CA ALA A 21 -4.46 3.73 12.69
C ALA A 21 -4.72 2.36 12.04
N GLY A 22 -4.84 2.31 10.72
CA GLY A 22 -4.96 1.07 9.96
C GLY A 22 -3.70 0.21 10.07
N LEU A 23 -2.53 0.81 9.85
CA LEU A 23 -1.24 0.13 10.00
C LEU A 23 -1.06 -0.42 11.42
N PHE A 24 -1.26 0.41 12.43
CA PHE A 24 -1.13 0.04 13.84
C PHE A 24 -2.06 -1.12 14.21
N ARG A 25 -3.35 -1.03 13.81
CA ARG A 25 -4.33 -2.09 14.05
C ARG A 25 -3.92 -3.43 13.42
N ILE A 26 -3.39 -3.42 12.20
CA ILE A 26 -2.93 -4.64 11.52
C ILE A 26 -1.66 -5.17 12.19
N ALA A 27 -0.69 -4.29 12.47
CA ALA A 27 0.57 -4.66 13.10
C ALA A 27 0.34 -5.31 14.46
N GLU A 28 -0.44 -4.70 15.36
CA GLU A 28 -0.72 -5.26 16.69
C GLU A 28 -1.40 -6.64 16.63
N ARG A 29 -2.31 -6.84 15.68
CA ARG A 29 -3.15 -8.05 15.63
C ARG A 29 -2.56 -9.17 14.79
N HIS A 30 -1.81 -8.83 13.75
CA HIS A 30 -1.45 -9.74 12.68
C HIS A 30 0.01 -9.61 12.22
N GLY A 31 0.80 -8.72 12.82
CA GLY A 31 2.20 -8.48 12.47
C GLY A 31 3.11 -8.15 13.66
N ASN A 32 2.73 -8.54 14.88
CA ASN A 32 3.46 -8.16 16.10
C ASN A 32 4.75 -8.97 16.25
N THR A 33 4.78 -10.20 15.76
CA THR A 33 5.97 -11.07 15.77
C THR A 33 6.61 -11.21 14.38
N PRO A 34 7.91 -11.56 14.28
CA PRO A 34 8.55 -11.89 13.01
C PRO A 34 7.79 -12.95 12.22
N GLU A 35 7.32 -14.01 12.88
CA GLU A 35 6.59 -15.13 12.26
C GLU A 35 5.23 -14.67 11.71
N GLN A 36 4.56 -13.76 12.40
CA GLN A 36 3.30 -13.18 11.91
C GLN A 36 3.51 -12.32 10.65
N ARG A 37 4.60 -11.53 10.61
CA ARG A 37 5.00 -10.72 9.45
C ARG A 37 5.50 -11.58 8.29
N ALA A 38 6.17 -12.69 8.57
CA ALA A 38 6.64 -13.66 7.59
C ALA A 38 5.53 -14.28 6.72
N ARG A 39 4.24 -14.07 7.06
CA ARG A 39 3.11 -14.45 6.21
C ARG A 39 2.92 -13.54 4.98
N GLN A 40 3.52 -12.34 4.96
CA GLN A 40 3.20 -11.30 3.97
C GLN A 40 3.91 -11.45 2.60
N SER A 41 4.83 -12.40 2.49
CA SER A 41 5.48 -12.92 1.28
C SER A 41 6.47 -13.99 1.77
N HIS A 42 7.03 -14.83 0.90
CA HIS A 42 8.04 -15.80 1.35
C HIS A 42 9.21 -15.04 2.03
N PRO A 43 9.53 -15.31 3.31
CA PRO A 43 10.54 -14.55 4.05
C PRO A 43 11.93 -14.55 3.40
N GLU A 44 12.19 -15.59 2.62
CA GLU A 44 13.45 -15.85 1.93
C GLU A 44 13.47 -15.36 0.47
N MET A 45 12.35 -14.83 -0.05
CA MET A 45 12.26 -14.39 -1.45
C MET A 45 12.06 -12.87 -1.54
N LEU A 46 12.91 -12.24 -2.36
CA LEU A 46 12.77 -10.84 -2.70
C LEU A 46 11.60 -10.64 -3.67
N ASP A 47 10.53 -9.97 -3.24
CA ASP A 47 9.40 -9.62 -4.09
C ASP A 47 9.71 -8.40 -5.00
N PRO A 48 8.97 -8.20 -6.11
CA PRO A 48 9.21 -7.10 -7.05
C PRO A 48 9.22 -5.70 -6.41
N LEU A 49 8.30 -5.42 -5.48
CA LEU A 49 8.25 -4.13 -4.79
C LEU A 49 9.42 -3.99 -3.80
N GLY A 50 9.79 -5.07 -3.12
CA GLY A 50 10.98 -5.17 -2.29
C GLY A 50 12.26 -4.82 -3.08
N ALA A 51 12.46 -5.44 -4.24
CA ALA A 51 13.61 -5.17 -5.11
C ALA A 51 13.68 -3.70 -5.55
N ILE A 52 12.54 -3.13 -6.00
CA ILE A 52 12.46 -1.71 -6.38
C ILE A 52 12.84 -0.80 -5.20
N ARG A 53 12.36 -1.11 -3.99
CA ARG A 53 12.66 -0.32 -2.78
C ARG A 53 14.13 -0.38 -2.40
N LEU A 54 14.76 -1.55 -2.50
CA LEU A 54 16.19 -1.72 -2.22
C LEU A 54 17.03 -0.87 -3.18
N VAL A 55 16.82 -1.01 -4.49
CA VAL A 55 17.55 -0.23 -5.50
C VAL A 55 17.33 1.27 -5.29
N ALA A 56 16.09 1.71 -5.07
CA ALA A 56 15.79 3.12 -4.84
C ALA A 56 16.45 3.67 -3.57
N ALA A 57 16.55 2.87 -2.50
CA ALA A 57 17.13 3.31 -1.24
C ALA A 57 18.66 3.36 -1.29
N LEU A 58 19.29 2.40 -1.97
CA LEU A 58 20.74 2.37 -2.20
C LEU A 58 21.16 3.50 -3.17
N ALA A 59 20.53 3.58 -4.35
CA ALA A 59 20.82 4.62 -5.33
C ALA A 59 20.49 6.03 -4.82
N GLY A 60 19.48 6.17 -3.97
CA GLY A 60 19.09 7.42 -3.33
C GLY A 60 19.93 7.80 -2.10
N GLY A 61 20.89 6.96 -1.68
CA GLY A 61 21.75 7.21 -0.53
C GLY A 61 21.05 7.16 0.84
N VAL A 62 19.84 6.60 0.91
CA VAL A 62 19.13 6.36 2.19
C VAL A 62 19.81 5.22 2.96
N HIS A 63 20.33 4.23 2.24
CA HIS A 63 21.19 3.18 2.76
C HIS A 63 22.47 3.11 1.94
N SER A 64 23.55 2.64 2.54
CA SER A 64 24.80 2.34 1.84
C SER A 64 24.92 0.82 1.65
N PRO A 65 25.57 0.36 0.56
CA PRO A 65 25.86 -1.06 0.37
C PRO A 65 26.64 -1.64 1.55
N GLY A 66 26.36 -2.90 1.89
CA GLY A 66 27.09 -3.63 2.91
C GLY A 66 28.53 -3.98 2.48
N PRO A 67 29.38 -4.45 3.41
CA PRO A 67 30.74 -4.87 3.06
C PRO A 67 30.74 -5.98 1.99
N GLY A 68 31.36 -5.69 0.84
CA GLY A 68 31.47 -6.63 -0.29
C GLY A 68 30.25 -6.67 -1.23
N GLU A 69 29.22 -5.86 -0.95
CA GLU A 69 28.11 -5.64 -1.88
C GLU A 69 28.55 -4.63 -2.97
N PRO A 70 28.25 -4.89 -4.26
CA PRO A 70 28.54 -3.92 -5.31
C PRO A 70 27.68 -2.65 -5.15
N GLU A 71 28.22 -1.52 -5.60
CA GLU A 71 27.43 -0.30 -5.77
C GLU A 71 26.34 -0.52 -6.82
N VAL A 72 25.20 0.15 -6.66
CA VAL A 72 24.11 0.11 -7.64
C VAL A 72 24.58 0.72 -8.95
N ASP A 73 24.42 -0.02 -10.05
CA ASP A 73 24.74 0.44 -11.40
C ASP A 73 23.50 0.72 -12.28
N ASP A 74 23.73 1.16 -13.51
CA ASP A 74 22.66 1.46 -14.46
C ASP A 74 21.81 0.22 -14.81
N ALA A 75 22.40 -0.97 -14.81
CA ALA A 75 21.69 -2.22 -15.11
C ALA A 75 20.73 -2.58 -13.97
N ASP A 76 21.12 -2.34 -12.72
CA ASP A 76 20.25 -2.50 -11.55
C ASP A 76 19.05 -1.55 -11.61
N VAL A 77 19.27 -0.29 -12.00
CA VAL A 77 18.19 0.70 -12.17
C VAL A 77 17.23 0.28 -13.29
N ILE A 78 17.76 -0.19 -14.43
CA ILE A 78 16.92 -0.70 -15.53
C ILE A 78 16.13 -1.93 -15.08
N ALA A 79 16.75 -2.85 -14.33
CA ALA A 79 16.08 -4.01 -13.78
C ALA A 79 14.93 -3.60 -12.84
N ALA A 80 15.16 -2.66 -11.92
CA ALA A 80 14.13 -2.12 -11.04
C ALA A 80 12.98 -1.46 -11.81
N LEU A 81 13.27 -0.68 -12.85
CA LEU A 81 12.25 -0.10 -13.72
C LEU A 81 11.41 -1.18 -14.44
N GLY A 82 12.05 -2.26 -14.89
CA GLY A 82 11.39 -3.42 -15.49
C GLY A 82 10.42 -4.14 -14.54
N LEU A 83 10.65 -4.05 -13.23
CA LEU A 83 9.78 -4.64 -12.20
C LEU A 83 8.56 -3.78 -11.86
N VAL A 84 8.54 -2.49 -12.20
CA VAL A 84 7.44 -1.57 -11.84
C VAL A 84 6.07 -2.05 -12.34
N PRO A 85 5.90 -2.49 -13.61
CA PRO A 85 4.61 -3.01 -14.09
C PRO A 85 4.14 -4.24 -13.30
N LYS A 86 5.07 -5.15 -12.95
CA LYS A 86 4.78 -6.36 -12.18
C LYS A 86 4.35 -6.03 -10.75
N ALA A 87 5.06 -5.14 -10.07
CA ALA A 87 4.70 -4.68 -8.73
C ALA A 87 3.32 -3.99 -8.71
N ARG A 88 3.00 -3.20 -9.74
CA ARG A 88 1.66 -2.58 -9.88
C ARG A 88 0.57 -3.63 -10.09
N ALA A 89 0.81 -4.63 -10.93
CA ALA A 89 -0.16 -5.70 -11.17
C ALA A 89 -0.43 -6.53 -9.90
N GLU A 90 0.61 -6.85 -9.12
CA GLU A 90 0.47 -7.54 -7.84
C GLU A 90 -0.32 -6.72 -6.82
N MET A 91 -0.05 -5.41 -6.74
CA MET A 91 -0.82 -4.51 -5.88
C MET A 91 -2.29 -4.41 -6.32
N ASP A 92 -2.56 -4.33 -7.63
CA ASP A 92 -3.91 -4.33 -8.18
C ASP A 92 -4.66 -5.63 -7.82
N GLN A 93 -4.00 -6.78 -7.91
CA GLN A 93 -4.57 -8.08 -7.51
C GLN A 93 -4.90 -8.14 -6.01
N LEU A 94 -3.99 -7.67 -5.15
CA LEU A 94 -4.21 -7.60 -3.71
C LEU A 94 -5.35 -6.64 -3.34
N GLU A 95 -5.42 -5.48 -4.00
CA GLU A 95 -6.53 -4.54 -3.84
C GLU A 95 -7.86 -5.18 -4.25
N ALA A 96 -7.90 -5.91 -5.37
CA ALA A 96 -9.11 -6.57 -5.84
C ALA A 96 -9.56 -7.66 -4.85
N LEU A 97 -8.62 -8.42 -4.30
CA LEU A 97 -8.87 -9.44 -3.29
C LEU A 97 -9.46 -8.85 -2.01
N ILE A 98 -8.86 -7.80 -1.45
CA ILE A 98 -9.35 -7.22 -0.19
C ILE A 98 -10.71 -6.54 -0.38
N LEU A 99 -10.96 -5.93 -1.55
CA LEU A 99 -12.28 -5.39 -1.88
C LEU A 99 -13.33 -6.48 -1.99
N ARG A 100 -13.00 -7.62 -2.62
CA ARG A 100 -13.90 -8.78 -2.68
C ARG A 100 -14.23 -9.29 -1.28
N ILE A 101 -13.23 -9.46 -0.41
CA ILE A 101 -13.42 -9.87 0.99
C ILE A 101 -14.32 -8.88 1.74
N ALA A 102 -14.14 -7.56 1.54
CA ALA A 102 -15.00 -6.55 2.15
C ALA A 102 -16.46 -6.68 1.68
N ARG A 103 -16.68 -6.94 0.39
CA ARG A 103 -18.01 -7.19 -0.18
C ARG A 103 -18.64 -8.48 0.36
N GLU A 104 -17.88 -9.57 0.43
CA GLU A 104 -18.32 -10.86 0.99
C GLU A 104 -18.69 -10.75 2.48
N ARG A 105 -18.02 -9.86 3.22
CA ARG A 105 -18.35 -9.52 4.61
C ARG A 105 -19.54 -8.57 4.75
N GLY A 106 -20.21 -8.21 3.66
CA GLY A 106 -21.40 -7.35 3.68
C GLY A 106 -21.12 -5.87 3.89
N MET A 107 -19.86 -5.41 3.83
CA MET A 107 -19.53 -3.99 3.99
C MET A 107 -20.21 -3.17 2.89
N THR A 108 -20.77 -2.02 3.25
CA THR A 108 -21.36 -1.07 2.32
C THR A 108 -20.29 -0.35 1.51
N TRP A 109 -20.67 0.17 0.34
CA TRP A 109 -19.77 0.99 -0.47
C TRP A 109 -19.34 2.30 0.23
N GLN A 110 -20.14 2.78 1.19
CA GLN A 110 -19.79 3.94 2.01
C GLN A 110 -18.67 3.60 3.00
N GLU A 111 -18.75 2.45 3.67
CA GLU A 111 -17.68 1.97 4.56
C GLU A 111 -16.39 1.68 3.79
N ILE A 112 -16.50 1.13 2.59
CA ILE A 112 -15.35 0.91 1.70
C ILE A 112 -14.74 2.25 1.26
N ALA A 113 -15.54 3.23 0.85
CA ALA A 113 -15.05 4.56 0.50
C ALA A 113 -14.31 5.22 1.66
N PHE A 114 -14.87 5.11 2.87
CA PHE A 114 -14.24 5.58 4.10
C PHE A 114 -12.88 4.88 4.34
N GLY A 115 -12.85 3.55 4.26
CA GLY A 115 -11.63 2.75 4.43
C GLY A 115 -10.53 3.10 3.41
N LEU A 116 -10.90 3.36 2.16
CA LEU A 116 -9.99 3.76 1.09
C LEU A 116 -9.60 5.25 1.11
N GLY A 117 -10.18 6.06 1.99
CA GLY A 117 -9.95 7.51 1.98
C GLY A 117 -10.52 8.24 0.77
N LEU A 118 -11.57 7.69 0.16
CA LEU A 118 -12.27 8.30 -0.97
C LEU A 118 -13.38 9.23 -0.47
N GLY A 119 -13.57 10.35 -1.18
CA GLY A 119 -14.57 11.36 -0.82
C GLY A 119 -16.02 10.97 -1.13
N SER A 120 -16.27 9.84 -1.80
CA SER A 120 -17.63 9.41 -2.11
C SER A 120 -17.76 7.90 -2.36
N THR A 121 -18.96 7.39 -2.13
CA THR A 121 -19.39 6.03 -2.48
C THR A 121 -19.21 5.74 -3.97
N GLN A 122 -19.47 6.72 -4.83
CA GLN A 122 -19.32 6.57 -6.28
C GLN A 122 -17.85 6.37 -6.67
N ALA A 123 -16.92 7.10 -6.04
CA ALA A 123 -15.49 6.94 -6.28
C ALA A 123 -15.01 5.53 -5.92
N ALA A 124 -15.54 4.93 -4.85
CA ALA A 124 -15.22 3.54 -4.48
C ALA A 124 -15.70 2.54 -5.52
N ARG A 125 -16.94 2.68 -6.01
CA ARG A 125 -17.50 1.82 -7.06
C ARG A 125 -16.71 1.91 -8.36
N GLN A 126 -16.43 3.13 -8.84
CA GLN A 126 -15.65 3.34 -10.06
C GLN A 126 -14.21 2.81 -9.96
N ARG A 127 -13.60 2.92 -8.77
CA ARG A 127 -12.27 2.32 -8.52
C ARG A 127 -12.33 0.81 -8.64
N TYR A 128 -13.31 0.17 -7.99
CA TYR A 128 -13.54 -1.27 -8.08
C TYR A 128 -13.78 -1.74 -9.52
N GLU A 129 -14.68 -1.10 -10.27
CA GLU A 129 -14.97 -1.45 -11.67
C GLU A 129 -13.73 -1.35 -12.57
N ARG A 130 -12.92 -0.30 -12.40
CA ARG A 130 -11.67 -0.15 -13.15
C ARG A 130 -10.65 -1.20 -12.76
N LEU A 131 -10.59 -1.57 -11.49
CA LEU A 131 -9.64 -2.54 -10.97
C LEU A 131 -9.95 -3.95 -11.48
N VAL A 132 -11.22 -4.37 -11.43
CA VAL A 132 -11.68 -5.66 -11.96
C VAL A 132 -11.31 -5.78 -13.44
N LYS A 133 -11.58 -4.73 -14.25
CA LYS A 133 -11.20 -4.70 -15.66
C LYS A 133 -9.69 -4.82 -15.92
N ARG A 134 -8.84 -4.32 -15.02
CA ARG A 134 -7.37 -4.43 -15.14
C ARG A 134 -6.85 -5.79 -14.73
N VAL A 135 -7.47 -6.41 -13.74
CA VAL A 135 -7.04 -7.71 -13.19
C VAL A 135 -7.49 -8.88 -14.08
N ASP A 136 -8.61 -8.73 -14.79
CA ASP A 136 -9.14 -9.74 -15.71
C ASP A 136 -8.54 -9.69 -17.13
N ALA A 137 -7.75 -8.67 -17.45
CA ALA A 137 -7.11 -8.45 -18.75
C ALA A 137 -5.70 -9.05 -18.81
#